data_AF-A0A1I8BNZ2-F1
#
_entry.id   AF-A0A1I8BNZ2-F1
#
_cell.length_a   1.000
_cell.length_b   1.000
_cell.length_c   1.000
_cell.angle_alpha   90.00
_cell.angle_beta   90.00
_cell.angle_gamma   90.00
#
_symmetry.space_group_name_H-M   'P 1'
#
loop_
_entity.id
_entity.type
_entity.pdbx_description
1 polymer ?
#
loop_
_entity_poly.entity_id
_entity_poly.type
_entity_poly.pdbx_seq_one_letter_code
_entity_poly.pdbx_strand_id
1 'polypeptide(L)'
;MSWTTEEEIEARKDLFLSKRSEEEIINLQKHANLLMVVLIPGYPEQNCTFNVNYSTRQIIQKELIDGNNMLINVKNTTGEYESITNSWKVWLNGIKFLEKYKHFLLILCFVNNNNPKEAENYCRFVESRIRLELVFTIEQNQKQIKYTHSTDAEKCLPREIKGIYSEYYIQYWWVGIETYNQIEHLEFGKSNEEDNILIKFTNAIKEKTPFILGKTGGSLKLFYFNSNNDNKILNECRK
;
A
#
# COMPACT_ATOMS: atom_id res chain seq x y z
N MET A 1 -24.44 -2.84 28.11
CA MET A 1 -23.96 -3.99 27.32
C MET A 1 -22.72 -3.50 26.60
N SER A 2 -21.59 -4.17 26.80
CA SER A 2 -20.35 -3.85 26.08
C SER A 2 -20.48 -4.33 24.64
N TRP A 3 -20.01 -3.53 23.70
CA TRP A 3 -20.08 -3.86 22.28
C TRP A 3 -19.08 -4.98 21.97
N THR A 4 -19.55 -6.09 21.41
CA THR A 4 -18.70 -7.26 21.14
C THR A 4 -18.18 -7.26 19.71
N THR A 5 -17.09 -8.00 19.48
CA THR A 5 -16.55 -8.21 18.13
C THR A 5 -17.59 -8.81 17.19
N GLU A 6 -18.49 -9.66 17.70
CA GLU A 6 -19.56 -10.30 16.93
C GLU A 6 -20.63 -9.28 16.53
N GLU A 7 -21.06 -8.42 17.46
CA GLU A 7 -22.01 -7.32 17.20
C GLU A 7 -21.45 -6.31 16.19
N GLU A 8 -20.16 -5.98 16.25
CA GLU A 8 -19.50 -5.11 15.26
C GLU A 8 -19.48 -5.74 13.85
N ILE A 9 -19.28 -7.05 13.75
CA ILE A 9 -19.30 -7.78 12.48
C ILE A 9 -20.72 -7.79 11.89
N GLU A 10 -21.74 -8.00 12.74
CA GLU A 10 -23.14 -8.06 12.33
C GLU A 10 -23.68 -6.70 11.90
N ALA A 11 -23.46 -5.64 12.70
CA ALA A 11 -23.85 -4.28 12.35
C ALA A 11 -23.22 -3.81 11.03
N ARG A 12 -21.98 -4.25 10.75
CA ARG A 12 -21.33 -4.02 9.45
C ARG A 12 -22.08 -4.72 8.32
N LYS A 13 -22.41 -6.01 8.45
CA LYS A 13 -23.13 -6.77 7.41
C LYS A 13 -24.44 -6.10 6.99
N ASP A 14 -25.19 -5.56 7.95
CA ASP A 14 -26.47 -4.90 7.69
C ASP A 14 -26.36 -3.60 6.90
N LEU A 15 -25.29 -2.82 7.07
CA LEU A 15 -24.99 -1.63 6.26
C LEU A 15 -24.79 -1.95 4.76
N PHE A 16 -24.47 -3.20 4.41
CA PHE A 16 -24.09 -3.59 3.04
C PHE A 16 -25.22 -4.19 2.21
N LEU A 17 -26.40 -4.45 2.80
CA LEU A 17 -27.53 -5.11 2.12
C LEU A 17 -28.42 -4.18 1.29
N SER A 18 -28.13 -2.86 1.23
CA SER A 18 -28.92 -1.92 0.42
C SER A 18 -28.26 -1.61 -0.94
N LYS A 19 -28.85 -2.19 -2.00
CA LYS A 19 -28.67 -1.84 -3.43
C LYS A 19 -27.22 -1.69 -3.95
N ARG A 20 -26.44 -2.77 -3.98
CA ARG A 20 -25.12 -2.82 -4.64
C ARG A 20 -25.00 -4.06 -5.55
N SER A 21 -24.11 -4.01 -6.54
CA SER A 21 -23.89 -5.17 -7.42
C SER A 21 -23.27 -6.34 -6.64
N GLU A 22 -23.45 -7.58 -7.09
CA GLU A 22 -22.90 -8.77 -6.40
C GLU A 22 -21.38 -8.69 -6.19
N GLU A 23 -20.66 -8.15 -7.18
CA GLU A 23 -19.22 -7.96 -7.13
C GLU A 23 -18.81 -6.88 -6.10
N GLU A 24 -19.59 -5.80 -5.99
CA GLU A 24 -19.41 -4.79 -4.95
C GLU A 24 -19.67 -5.38 -3.55
N ILE A 25 -20.71 -6.20 -3.39
CA ILE A 25 -21.04 -6.85 -2.12
C ILE A 25 -19.90 -7.77 -1.67
N ILE A 26 -19.37 -8.60 -2.58
CA ILE A 26 -18.21 -9.47 -2.29
C ILE A 26 -16.98 -8.64 -1.89
N ASN A 27 -16.72 -7.56 -2.61
CA ASN A 27 -15.60 -6.67 -2.34
C ASN A 27 -15.74 -5.93 -1.00
N LEU A 28 -16.96 -5.53 -0.64
CA LEU A 28 -17.29 -4.87 0.62
C LEU A 28 -17.25 -5.84 1.80
N GLN A 29 -17.78 -7.05 1.65
CA GLN A 29 -17.71 -8.09 2.68
C GLN A 29 -16.25 -8.44 3.02
N LYS A 30 -15.37 -8.49 2.00
CA LYS A 30 -13.93 -8.70 2.22
C LYS A 30 -13.27 -7.53 2.97
N HIS A 31 -13.67 -6.29 2.70
CA HIS A 31 -13.21 -5.11 3.47
C HIS A 31 -13.86 -5.00 4.86
N ALA A 32 -15.05 -5.56 5.04
CA ALA A 32 -15.77 -5.58 6.30
C ALA A 32 -15.21 -6.59 7.28
N ASN A 33 -14.49 -7.61 6.79
CA ASN A 33 -13.82 -8.57 7.65
C ASN A 33 -12.77 -7.87 8.51
N LEU A 34 -13.00 -7.90 9.83
CA LEU A 34 -12.08 -7.41 10.82
C LEU A 34 -10.84 -8.30 10.89
N LEU A 35 -9.76 -7.87 10.23
CA LEU A 35 -8.51 -8.63 10.16
C LEU A 35 -7.65 -8.49 11.41
N MET A 36 -7.75 -7.34 12.08
CA MET A 36 -7.09 -7.00 13.35
C MET A 36 -8.01 -6.04 14.10
N VAL A 37 -8.31 -6.35 15.37
CA VAL A 37 -9.27 -5.58 16.18
C VAL A 37 -8.55 -4.98 17.38
N VAL A 38 -8.63 -3.66 17.51
CA VAL A 38 -8.20 -2.91 18.69
C VAL A 38 -9.33 -1.95 19.05
N LEU A 39 -10.07 -2.27 20.10
CA LEU A 39 -11.23 -1.50 20.52
C LEU A 39 -10.81 -0.31 21.39
N ILE A 40 -11.42 0.85 21.13
CA ILE A 40 -11.34 2.00 22.02
C ILE A 40 -12.14 1.68 23.29
N PRO A 41 -11.60 1.91 24.50
CA PRO A 41 -12.29 1.59 25.76
C PRO A 41 -13.47 2.53 26.08
N GLY A 42 -13.67 3.60 25.31
CA GLY A 42 -14.74 4.59 25.50
C GLY A 42 -15.99 4.23 24.70
N TYR A 43 -17.16 4.57 25.24
CA TYR A 43 -18.45 4.36 24.58
C TYR A 43 -18.82 5.52 23.62
N PRO A 44 -19.33 5.25 22.40
CA PRO A 44 -19.48 3.93 21.79
C PRO A 44 -18.12 3.33 21.42
N GLU A 45 -17.96 2.04 21.70
CA GLU A 45 -16.74 1.30 21.39
C GLU A 45 -16.55 1.27 19.87
N GLN A 46 -15.33 1.51 19.42
CA GLN A 46 -14.98 1.56 18.01
C GLN A 46 -13.66 0.86 17.77
N ASN A 47 -13.56 0.13 16.65
CA ASN A 47 -12.29 -0.46 16.24
C ASN A 47 -11.35 0.60 15.66
N CYS A 48 -10.21 0.86 16.31
CA CYS A 48 -9.16 1.75 15.81
C CYS A 48 -8.44 1.22 14.57
N THR A 49 -8.37 -0.11 14.40
CA THR A 49 -7.61 -0.76 13.33
C THR A 49 -8.49 -1.15 12.14
N PHE A 50 -9.60 -0.44 11.91
CA PHE A 50 -10.54 -0.73 10.83
C PHE A 50 -9.94 -0.59 9.42
N ASN A 51 -8.85 0.17 9.26
CA ASN A 51 -8.16 0.35 7.97
C ASN A 51 -7.14 -0.76 7.65
N VAL A 52 -6.87 -1.67 8.60
CA VAL A 52 -5.93 -2.76 8.40
C VAL A 52 -6.48 -3.72 7.35
N ASN A 53 -5.77 -3.83 6.23
CA ASN A 53 -6.05 -4.79 5.17
C ASN A 53 -5.18 -6.06 5.33
N TYR A 54 -5.33 -7.01 4.40
CA TYR A 54 -4.63 -8.29 4.44
C TYR A 54 -3.10 -8.11 4.44
N SER A 55 -2.61 -7.24 3.56
CA SER A 55 -1.19 -6.93 3.45
C SER A 55 -0.61 -6.24 4.69
N THR A 56 -1.27 -5.18 5.17
CA THR A 56 -0.83 -4.46 6.36
C THR A 56 -0.85 -5.35 7.59
N ARG A 57 -1.83 -6.26 7.71
CA ARG A 57 -1.83 -7.25 8.79
C ARG A 57 -0.58 -8.13 8.73
N GLN A 58 -0.24 -8.66 7.56
CA GLN A 58 0.96 -9.49 7.42
C GLN A 58 2.23 -8.73 7.74
N ILE A 59 2.33 -7.46 7.33
CA ILE A 59 3.46 -6.59 7.66
C ILE A 59 3.54 -6.39 9.18
N ILE A 60 2.45 -5.98 9.83
CA ILE A 60 2.39 -5.77 11.28
C ILE A 60 2.81 -7.05 12.02
N GLN A 61 2.26 -8.21 11.65
CA GLN A 61 2.62 -9.49 12.27
C GLN A 61 4.09 -9.82 12.09
N LYS A 62 4.65 -9.61 10.90
CA LYS A 62 6.07 -9.84 10.62
C LYS A 62 6.95 -8.94 11.49
N GLU A 63 6.68 -7.64 11.51
CA GLU A 63 7.47 -6.69 12.30
C GLU A 63 7.40 -6.98 13.81
N LEU A 64 6.24 -7.44 14.31
CA LEU A 64 6.10 -7.87 15.70
C LEU A 64 6.92 -9.13 16.01
N ILE A 65 6.94 -10.11 15.10
CA ILE A 65 7.76 -11.32 15.25
C ILE A 65 9.24 -10.97 15.21
N ASP A 66 9.66 -10.14 14.25
CA ASP A 66 11.04 -9.70 14.09
C ASP A 66 11.51 -8.91 15.33
N GLY A 67 10.66 -8.03 15.87
CA GLY A 67 10.90 -7.33 17.13
C GLY A 67 11.01 -8.27 18.34
N ASN A 68 10.13 -9.27 18.45
CA ASN A 68 10.21 -10.26 19.53
C ASN A 68 11.50 -11.09 19.46
N ASN A 69 11.90 -11.53 18.26
CA ASN A 69 13.15 -12.26 18.07
C ASN A 69 14.37 -11.41 18.45
N MET A 70 14.36 -10.13 18.10
CA MET A 70 15.39 -9.18 18.52
C MET A 70 15.48 -9.08 20.05
N LEU A 71 14.33 -8.94 20.74
CA LEU A 71 14.29 -8.85 22.21
C LEU A 71 14.83 -10.12 22.88
N ILE A 72 14.50 -11.31 22.33
CA ILE A 72 15.03 -12.59 22.82
C ILE A 72 16.55 -12.64 22.63
N ASN A 73 17.06 -12.24 21.47
CA ASN A 73 18.50 -12.23 21.18
C ASN A 73 19.26 -11.27 22.11
N VAL A 74 18.73 -10.07 22.35
CA VAL A 74 19.29 -9.11 23.30
C VAL A 74 19.33 -9.68 24.73
N LYS A 75 18.24 -10.33 25.18
CA LYS A 75 18.18 -10.94 26.52
C LYS A 75 19.21 -12.06 26.71
N ASN A 76 19.49 -12.83 25.65
CA ASN A 76 20.46 -13.92 25.68
C ASN A 76 21.92 -13.44 25.56
N THR A 77 22.14 -12.21 25.08
CA THR A 77 23.47 -11.60 24.96
C THR A 77 23.84 -10.93 26.28
N THR A 78 24.09 -11.74 27.30
CA THR A 78 24.52 -11.28 28.63
C THR A 78 26.00 -10.93 28.59
N GLY A 79 26.37 -9.64 28.55
CA GLY A 79 27.75 -9.24 28.87
C GLY A 79 28.20 -7.84 28.45
N GLU A 80 27.67 -7.28 27.36
CA GLU A 80 28.23 -6.04 26.78
C GLU A 80 27.12 -5.03 26.50
N TYR A 81 27.03 -4.00 27.34
CA TYR A 81 26.10 -2.85 27.20
C TYR A 81 26.14 -2.23 25.79
N GLU A 82 27.32 -2.25 25.17
CA GLU A 82 27.54 -1.78 23.80
C GLU A 82 26.81 -2.67 22.74
N SER A 83 26.80 -3.99 22.93
CA SER A 83 26.09 -4.93 22.04
C SER A 83 24.57 -4.76 22.09
N ILE A 84 24.02 -4.52 23.27
CA ILE A 84 22.60 -4.23 23.46
C ILE A 84 22.23 -2.92 22.76
N THR A 85 23.00 -1.87 23.01
CA THR A 85 22.75 -0.54 22.45
C THR A 85 22.82 -0.54 20.92
N ASN A 86 23.80 -1.26 20.33
CA ASN A 86 23.88 -1.42 18.88
C ASN A 86 22.71 -2.23 18.32
N SER A 87 22.26 -3.28 19.01
CA SER A 87 21.09 -4.06 18.58
C SER A 87 19.82 -3.21 18.51
N TRP A 88 19.60 -2.34 19.51
CA TRP A 88 18.49 -1.37 19.52
C TRP A 88 18.59 -0.35 18.39
N LYS A 89 19.79 0.20 18.13
CA LYS A 89 20.02 1.13 17.02
C LYS A 89 19.69 0.50 15.67
N VAL A 90 20.15 -0.74 15.43
CA VAL A 90 19.86 -1.45 14.18
C VAL A 90 18.36 -1.68 14.01
N TRP A 91 17.66 -2.08 15.07
CA TRP A 91 16.22 -2.30 15.01
C TRP A 91 15.42 -1.01 14.79
N LEU A 92 15.72 0.06 15.53
CA LEU A 92 15.03 1.36 15.39
C LEU A 92 15.30 2.05 14.05
N ASN A 93 16.51 1.90 13.50
CA ASN A 93 16.84 2.45 12.19
C ASN A 93 16.19 1.66 11.05
N GLY A 94 15.91 0.37 11.27
CA GLY A 94 15.27 -0.50 10.30
C GLY A 94 16.08 -0.66 9.01
N ILE A 95 15.43 -1.26 8.00
CA ILE A 95 15.97 -1.41 6.64
C ILE A 95 15.32 -0.35 5.75
N LYS A 96 16.09 0.29 4.88
CA LYS A 96 15.55 1.25 3.90
C LYS A 96 14.49 0.57 3.04
N PHE A 97 13.39 1.27 2.77
CA PHE A 97 12.25 0.69 2.05
C PHE A 97 12.63 0.12 0.67
N LEU A 98 13.45 0.86 -0.09
CA LEU A 98 13.93 0.46 -1.43
C LEU A 98 14.95 -0.69 -1.43
N GLU A 99 15.39 -1.13 -0.25
CA GLU A 99 16.23 -2.32 -0.06
C GLU A 99 15.42 -3.51 0.49
N LYS A 100 14.22 -3.25 1.01
CA LYS A 100 13.37 -4.26 1.67
C LYS A 100 12.72 -5.24 0.70
N TYR A 101 12.44 -4.81 -0.53
CA TYR A 101 11.71 -5.60 -1.53
C TYR A 101 12.53 -5.81 -2.81
N LYS A 102 12.20 -6.87 -3.55
CA LYS A 102 12.73 -7.09 -4.91
C LYS A 102 11.91 -6.38 -5.97
N HIS A 103 10.62 -6.22 -5.74
CA HIS A 103 9.66 -5.71 -6.71
C HIS A 103 9.02 -4.44 -6.16
N PHE A 104 8.94 -3.41 -7.00
CA PHE A 104 8.37 -2.12 -6.63
C PHE A 104 7.40 -1.62 -7.69
N LEU A 105 6.40 -0.88 -7.25
CA LEU A 105 5.45 -0.15 -8.06
C LEU A 105 5.49 1.31 -7.63
N LEU A 106 5.82 2.18 -8.56
CA LEU A 106 5.74 3.63 -8.40
C LEU A 106 4.44 4.11 -9.04
N ILE A 107 3.59 4.71 -8.22
CA ILE A 107 2.33 5.31 -8.65
C ILE A 107 2.56 6.81 -8.81
N LEU A 108 2.36 7.34 -10.01
CA LEU A 108 2.58 8.75 -10.33
C LEU A 108 1.25 9.42 -10.67
N CYS A 109 0.81 10.34 -9.80
CA CYS A 109 -0.26 11.29 -10.08
C CYS A 109 0.36 12.58 -10.62
N PHE A 110 -0.06 13.02 -11.80
CA PHE A 110 0.37 14.28 -12.37
C PHE A 110 -0.82 15.04 -12.95
N VAL A 111 -0.83 16.36 -12.76
CA VAL A 111 -1.96 17.21 -13.15
C VAL A 111 -1.45 18.39 -13.97
N ASN A 112 -2.07 18.59 -15.13
CA ASN A 112 -1.85 19.76 -15.97
C ASN A 112 -2.92 20.81 -15.67
N ASN A 113 -2.76 21.55 -14.59
CA ASN A 113 -3.71 22.60 -14.21
C ASN A 113 -2.96 23.79 -13.60
N ASN A 114 -3.42 25.01 -13.96
CA ASN A 114 -2.90 26.27 -13.42
C ASN A 114 -3.31 26.49 -11.96
N ASN A 115 -4.30 25.73 -11.44
CA ASN A 115 -4.73 25.81 -10.05
C ASN A 115 -4.11 24.70 -9.19
N PRO A 116 -3.10 25.01 -8.34
CA PRO A 116 -2.41 24.02 -7.53
C PRO A 116 -3.33 23.33 -6.50
N LYS A 117 -4.37 24.02 -6.01
CA LYS A 117 -5.28 23.45 -5.00
C LYS A 117 -6.19 22.37 -5.58
N GLU A 118 -6.60 22.52 -6.84
CA GLU A 118 -7.36 21.50 -7.56
C GLU A 118 -6.49 20.29 -7.87
N ALA A 119 -5.22 20.52 -8.26
CA ALA A 119 -4.26 19.46 -8.49
C ALA A 119 -3.96 18.63 -7.22
N GLU A 120 -3.77 19.30 -6.08
CA GLU A 120 -3.60 18.63 -4.79
C GLU A 120 -4.84 17.81 -4.41
N ASN A 121 -6.04 18.39 -4.53
CA ASN A 121 -7.28 17.67 -4.23
C ASN A 121 -7.47 16.44 -5.11
N TYR A 122 -7.09 16.52 -6.39
CA TYR A 122 -7.11 15.37 -7.29
C TYR A 122 -6.15 14.27 -6.81
N CYS A 123 -4.89 14.60 -6.51
CA CYS A 123 -3.94 13.60 -6.04
C CYS A 123 -4.29 13.02 -4.66
N ARG A 124 -4.88 13.81 -3.75
CA ARG A 124 -5.45 13.31 -2.48
C ARG A 124 -6.62 12.35 -2.69
N PHE A 125 -7.45 12.60 -3.70
CA PHE A 125 -8.49 11.64 -4.06
C PHE A 125 -7.87 10.33 -4.56
N VAL A 126 -6.89 10.41 -5.48
CA VAL A 126 -6.16 9.24 -5.97
C VAL A 126 -5.54 8.46 -4.81
N GLU A 127 -4.90 9.14 -3.86
CA GLU A 127 -4.33 8.55 -2.64
C GLU A 127 -5.35 7.70 -1.87
N SER A 128 -6.55 8.25 -1.65
CA SER A 128 -7.64 7.54 -0.94
C SER A 128 -8.10 6.26 -1.64
N ARG A 129 -7.90 6.18 -2.97
CA ARG A 129 -8.28 5.03 -3.80
C ARG A 129 -7.16 4.01 -3.99
N ILE A 130 -5.90 4.44 -3.99
CA ILE A 130 -4.73 3.57 -4.16
C ILE A 130 -4.82 2.37 -3.23
N ARG A 131 -5.06 2.58 -1.93
CA ARG A 131 -5.15 1.49 -0.95
C ARG A 131 -6.23 0.47 -1.30
N LEU A 132 -7.40 0.92 -1.75
CA LEU A 132 -8.51 0.04 -2.09
C LEU A 132 -8.21 -0.76 -3.36
N GLU A 133 -7.73 -0.10 -4.41
CA GLU A 133 -7.43 -0.76 -5.68
C GLU A 133 -6.17 -1.64 -5.60
N LEU A 134 -5.21 -1.37 -4.71
CA LEU A 134 -4.09 -2.30 -4.45
C LEU A 134 -4.62 -3.64 -3.92
N VAL A 135 -5.56 -3.59 -2.98
CA VAL A 135 -6.20 -4.80 -2.43
C VAL A 135 -7.02 -5.51 -3.50
N PHE A 136 -7.84 -4.79 -4.25
CA PHE A 136 -8.75 -5.41 -5.22
C PHE A 136 -8.08 -5.89 -6.50
N THR A 137 -7.15 -5.12 -7.03
CA THR A 137 -6.57 -5.38 -8.36
C THR A 137 -5.27 -6.16 -8.29
N ILE A 138 -4.44 -5.93 -7.27
CA ILE A 138 -3.12 -6.55 -7.18
C ILE A 138 -3.16 -7.79 -6.29
N GLU A 139 -3.68 -7.67 -5.06
CA GLU A 139 -3.67 -8.77 -4.10
C GLU A 139 -4.64 -9.90 -4.48
N GLN A 140 -5.81 -9.60 -5.05
CA GLN A 140 -6.79 -10.64 -5.41
C GLN A 140 -6.50 -11.33 -6.74
N ASN A 141 -5.99 -10.59 -7.73
CA ASN A 141 -5.79 -11.15 -9.08
C ASN A 141 -4.50 -11.96 -9.20
N GLN A 142 -3.50 -11.76 -8.32
CA GLN A 142 -2.24 -12.50 -8.37
C GLN A 142 -2.11 -13.48 -7.21
N LYS A 143 -2.36 -14.77 -7.47
CA LYS A 143 -2.03 -15.89 -6.57
C LYS A 143 -0.52 -15.98 -6.20
N GLN A 144 0.30 -15.16 -6.84
CA GLN A 144 1.75 -15.10 -6.69
C GLN A 144 2.22 -14.00 -5.72
N ILE A 145 1.38 -13.00 -5.44
CA ILE A 145 1.69 -11.91 -4.50
C ILE A 145 1.30 -12.32 -3.10
N LYS A 146 2.27 -12.22 -2.18
CA LYS A 146 2.05 -12.47 -0.76
C LYS A 146 1.41 -11.25 -0.09
N TYR A 147 1.98 -10.07 -0.26
CA TYR A 147 1.41 -8.80 0.22
C TYR A 147 2.03 -7.61 -0.51
N THR A 148 1.36 -6.45 -0.41
CA THR A 148 1.86 -5.16 -0.88
C THR A 148 2.11 -4.21 0.28
N HIS A 149 3.14 -3.38 0.20
CA HIS A 149 3.51 -2.42 1.24
C HIS A 149 3.60 -1.02 0.65
N SER A 150 2.60 -0.17 0.88
CA SER A 150 2.71 1.25 0.53
C SER A 150 3.45 2.02 1.61
N THR A 151 4.32 2.96 1.21
CA THR A 151 5.02 3.85 2.14
C THR A 151 4.89 5.31 1.73
N ASP A 152 4.74 6.18 2.72
CA ASP A 152 4.82 7.64 2.56
C ASP A 152 6.21 8.18 3.00
N ALA A 153 7.07 7.30 3.53
CA ALA A 153 8.40 7.67 4.00
C ALA A 153 9.39 7.86 2.84
N GLU A 154 9.21 7.10 1.76
CA GLU A 154 10.09 7.15 0.60
C GLU A 154 9.71 8.33 -0.32
N LYS A 155 10.53 9.38 -0.28
CA LYS A 155 10.33 10.64 -1.03
C LYS A 155 11.33 10.81 -2.17
N CYS A 156 11.77 9.72 -2.76
CA CYS A 156 12.59 9.79 -3.96
C CYS A 156 11.75 9.59 -5.22
N LEU A 157 11.89 10.52 -6.16
CA LEU A 157 11.42 10.38 -7.54
C LEU A 157 12.63 10.26 -8.47
N PRO A 158 12.75 9.20 -9.27
CA PRO A 158 13.85 9.05 -10.23
C PRO A 158 14.00 10.25 -11.16
N ARG A 159 15.25 10.63 -11.48
CA ARG A 159 15.53 11.85 -12.26
C ARG A 159 14.92 11.81 -13.65
N GLU A 160 14.94 10.65 -14.29
CA GLU A 160 14.35 10.45 -15.61
C GLU A 160 12.85 10.77 -15.60
N ILE A 161 12.12 10.30 -14.58
CA ILE A 161 10.69 10.58 -14.41
C ILE A 161 10.47 12.04 -14.05
N LYS A 162 11.28 12.58 -13.12
CA LYS A 162 11.18 13.98 -12.71
C LYS A 162 11.39 14.95 -13.88
N GLY A 163 12.30 14.64 -14.81
CA GLY A 163 12.54 15.45 -16.00
C GLY A 163 11.34 15.50 -16.94
N ILE A 164 10.73 14.33 -17.21
CA ILE A 164 9.57 14.20 -18.10
C ILE A 164 8.37 15.00 -17.59
N TYR A 165 8.14 15.01 -16.28
CA TYR A 165 6.96 15.61 -15.67
C TYR A 165 7.22 16.95 -14.97
N SER A 166 8.34 17.60 -15.27
CA SER A 166 8.81 18.81 -14.57
C SER A 166 7.84 20.01 -14.63
N GLU A 167 7.00 20.09 -15.66
CA GLU A 167 6.02 21.17 -15.86
C GLU A 167 4.68 20.93 -15.14
N TYR A 168 4.47 19.74 -14.58
CA TYR A 168 3.20 19.35 -13.96
C TYR A 168 3.27 19.44 -12.43
N TYR A 169 2.11 19.56 -11.78
CA TYR A 169 2.01 19.21 -10.36
C TYR A 169 2.11 17.70 -10.21
N ILE A 170 3.01 17.19 -9.37
CA ILE A 170 3.32 15.77 -9.25
C ILE A 170 3.19 15.31 -7.79
N GLN A 171 2.49 14.20 -7.58
CA GLN A 171 2.54 13.43 -6.34
C GLN A 171 2.78 11.96 -6.69
N TYR A 172 3.53 11.24 -5.86
CA TYR A 172 3.86 9.85 -6.12
C TYR A 172 3.92 9.04 -4.85
N TRP A 173 3.76 7.72 -5.01
CA TRP A 173 3.78 6.76 -3.92
C TRP A 173 4.55 5.52 -4.34
N TRP A 174 5.38 5.03 -3.42
CA TRP A 174 6.09 3.78 -3.59
C TRP A 174 5.32 2.64 -2.92
N VAL A 175 5.20 1.53 -3.65
CA VAL A 175 4.58 0.30 -3.18
C VAL A 175 5.54 -0.85 -3.40
N GLY A 176 5.98 -1.47 -2.32
CA GLY A 176 6.80 -2.68 -2.34
C GLY A 176 5.92 -3.91 -2.51
N ILE A 177 6.40 -4.90 -3.26
CA ILE A 177 5.64 -6.11 -3.56
C ILE A 177 6.45 -7.31 -3.07
N GLU A 178 5.85 -8.09 -2.18
CA GLU A 178 6.37 -9.37 -1.71
C GLU A 178 5.64 -10.51 -2.41
N THR A 179 6.38 -11.53 -2.86
CA THR A 179 5.86 -12.68 -3.61
C THR A 179 6.00 -13.99 -2.83
N TYR A 180 5.13 -14.97 -3.10
CA TYR A 180 5.21 -16.29 -2.45
C TYR A 180 6.46 -17.09 -2.90
N ASN A 181 6.83 -16.99 -4.18
CA ASN A 181 8.01 -17.61 -4.74
C ASN A 181 9.05 -16.54 -5.11
N GLN A 182 10.31 -16.94 -5.26
CA GLN A 182 11.35 -16.08 -5.85
C GLN A 182 11.11 -16.00 -7.37
N ILE A 183 10.12 -15.20 -7.75
CA ILE A 183 9.78 -14.97 -9.15
C ILE A 183 10.69 -13.86 -9.67
N GLU A 184 11.49 -14.16 -10.69
CA GLU A 184 12.40 -13.20 -11.32
C GLU A 184 11.62 -12.11 -12.08
N HIS A 185 10.45 -12.45 -12.64
CA HIS A 185 9.60 -11.51 -13.37
C HIS A 185 8.15 -11.64 -12.93
N LEU A 186 7.61 -10.60 -12.31
CA LEU A 186 6.16 -10.46 -12.21
C LEU A 186 5.65 -10.03 -13.59
N GLU A 187 4.75 -10.80 -14.17
CA GLU A 187 4.13 -10.49 -15.45
C GLU A 187 3.10 -9.35 -15.30
N PHE A 188 3.57 -8.16 -14.91
CA PHE A 188 2.77 -6.93 -14.99
C PHE A 188 2.55 -6.45 -16.44
N GLY A 189 2.57 -7.38 -17.43
CA GLY A 189 2.47 -7.00 -18.84
C GLY A 189 2.78 -8.08 -19.88
N LYS A 190 2.47 -9.38 -19.67
CA LYS A 190 2.55 -10.38 -20.75
C LYS A 190 1.29 -11.21 -20.90
N SER A 191 0.36 -10.68 -21.70
CA SER A 191 -0.58 -11.37 -22.60
C SER A 191 -1.77 -10.43 -22.82
N ASN A 192 -1.82 -9.70 -23.94
CA ASN A 192 -2.88 -8.77 -24.35
C ASN A 192 -3.05 -7.49 -23.49
N GLU A 193 -3.27 -6.33 -24.14
CA GLU A 193 -3.48 -5.03 -23.45
C GLU A 193 -4.68 -5.05 -22.48
N GLU A 194 -5.67 -5.90 -22.74
CA GLU A 194 -6.88 -6.05 -21.92
C GLU A 194 -6.62 -6.76 -20.57
N ASP A 195 -5.55 -7.55 -20.44
CA ASP A 195 -5.22 -8.30 -19.22
C ASP A 195 -4.09 -7.68 -18.39
N ASN A 196 -3.53 -6.55 -18.82
CA ASN A 196 -2.50 -5.87 -18.06
C ASN A 196 -3.07 -5.32 -16.74
N ILE A 197 -2.60 -5.88 -15.63
CA ILE A 197 -3.02 -5.52 -14.27
C ILE A 197 -2.80 -4.04 -13.96
N LEU A 198 -1.74 -3.41 -14.49
CA LEU A 198 -1.49 -1.98 -14.31
C LEU A 198 -2.51 -1.13 -15.08
N ILE A 199 -2.93 -1.60 -16.26
CA ILE A 199 -3.99 -0.96 -17.04
C ILE A 199 -5.33 -1.10 -16.32
N LYS A 200 -5.65 -2.31 -15.83
CA LYS A 200 -6.85 -2.56 -15.00
C LYS A 200 -6.86 -1.69 -13.75
N PHE A 201 -5.73 -1.57 -13.06
CA PHE A 201 -5.59 -0.70 -11.87
C PHE A 201 -5.85 0.77 -12.22
N THR A 202 -5.23 1.25 -13.30
CA THR A 202 -5.40 2.63 -13.76
C THR A 202 -6.84 2.92 -14.16
N ASN A 203 -7.47 1.99 -14.89
CA ASN A 203 -8.87 2.12 -15.32
C ASN A 203 -9.82 2.05 -14.13
N ALA A 204 -9.60 1.16 -13.17
CA ALA A 204 -10.43 1.05 -11.96
C ALA A 204 -10.41 2.35 -11.14
N ILE A 205 -9.26 3.01 -11.01
CA ILE A 205 -9.17 4.33 -10.37
C ILE A 205 -9.92 5.37 -11.20
N LYS A 206 -9.72 5.40 -12.53
CA LYS A 206 -10.38 6.38 -13.42
C LYS A 206 -11.90 6.24 -13.44
N GLU A 207 -12.44 5.03 -13.58
CA GLU A 207 -13.88 4.76 -13.64
C GLU A 207 -14.60 5.13 -12.35
N LYS A 208 -13.95 4.89 -11.20
CA LYS A 208 -14.52 5.21 -9.88
C LYS A 208 -14.21 6.64 -9.42
N THR A 209 -13.51 7.43 -10.25
CA THR A 209 -13.30 8.85 -10.00
C THR A 209 -14.60 9.61 -10.28
N PRO A 210 -15.15 10.38 -9.32
CA PRO A 210 -16.32 11.21 -9.57
C PRO A 210 -16.13 12.05 -10.82
N PHE A 211 -17.16 12.12 -11.68
CA PHE A 211 -17.17 12.93 -12.90
C PHE A 211 -16.75 14.39 -12.67
N ILE A 212 -16.96 14.91 -11.45
CA ILE A 212 -16.58 16.25 -11.00
C ILE A 212 -15.04 16.44 -10.93
N LEU A 213 -14.29 15.41 -10.53
CA LEU A 213 -12.81 15.44 -10.49
C LEU A 213 -12.18 15.14 -11.87
N GLY A 214 -12.91 14.46 -12.76
CA GLY A 214 -12.48 14.16 -14.14
C GLY A 214 -12.29 15.40 -15.03
N LYS A 215 -12.76 16.58 -14.60
CA LYS A 215 -12.51 17.86 -15.31
C LYS A 215 -11.10 18.43 -15.11
N THR A 216 -10.33 17.93 -14.15
CA THR A 216 -9.08 18.60 -13.69
C THR A 216 -7.83 18.33 -14.53
N GLY A 217 -7.92 17.64 -15.68
CA GLY A 217 -6.74 17.35 -16.52
C GLY A 217 -5.70 16.46 -15.83
N GLY A 218 -6.07 15.80 -14.72
CA GLY A 218 -5.24 14.88 -13.97
C GLY A 218 -5.06 13.54 -14.69
N SER A 219 -3.86 12.98 -14.61
CA SER A 219 -3.48 11.70 -15.18
C SER A 219 -2.71 10.87 -14.18
N LEU A 220 -2.87 9.55 -14.30
CA LEU A 220 -2.20 8.56 -13.47
C LEU A 220 -1.31 7.68 -14.36
N LYS A 221 -0.08 7.44 -13.92
CA LYS A 221 0.83 6.48 -14.55
C LYS A 221 1.47 5.58 -13.49
N LEU A 222 1.67 4.33 -13.86
CA LEU A 222 2.26 3.31 -13.01
C LEU A 222 3.57 2.87 -13.64
N PHE A 223 4.61 2.74 -12.83
CA PHE A 223 5.90 2.20 -13.24
C PHE A 223 6.24 1.01 -12.36
N TYR A 224 6.51 -0.13 -12.98
CA TYR A 224 6.99 -1.30 -12.27
C TYR A 224 8.51 -1.35 -12.37
N PHE A 225 9.16 -1.61 -11.24
CA PHE A 225 10.61 -1.75 -11.14
C PHE A 225 10.97 -3.07 -10.48
N ASN A 226 12.00 -3.72 -11.00
CA ASN A 226 12.62 -4.88 -10.40
C ASN A 226 14.02 -4.52 -9.92
N SER A 227 14.31 -4.77 -8.64
CA SER A 227 15.62 -4.54 -8.03
C SER A 227 16.75 -5.14 -8.87
N ASN A 228 16.59 -6.32 -9.46
CA ASN A 228 17.67 -6.93 -10.24
C ASN A 228 17.99 -6.18 -11.55
N ASN A 229 16.96 -5.71 -12.26
CA ASN A 229 17.11 -5.10 -13.59
C ASN A 229 17.24 -3.57 -13.54
N ASP A 230 16.49 -2.94 -12.63
CA ASP A 230 16.36 -1.49 -12.50
C ASP A 230 17.17 -0.94 -11.33
N ASN A 231 18.17 -1.72 -10.88
CA ASN A 231 19.07 -1.36 -9.79
C ASN A 231 19.66 0.03 -9.96
N LYS A 232 19.97 0.46 -11.20
CA LYS A 232 20.50 1.81 -11.46
C LYS A 232 19.53 2.91 -11.02
N ILE A 233 18.26 2.78 -11.38
CA ILE A 233 17.21 3.76 -11.07
C ILE A 233 16.91 3.74 -9.56
N LEU A 234 16.80 2.55 -8.97
CA LEU A 234 16.57 2.39 -7.53
C LEU A 234 17.76 2.89 -6.71
N ASN A 235 19.00 2.70 -7.18
CA ASN A 235 20.21 3.19 -6.51
C ASN A 235 20.33 4.73 -6.50
N GLU A 236 19.69 5.44 -7.43
CA GLU A 236 19.57 6.90 -7.32
C GLU A 236 18.78 7.31 -6.08
N CYS A 237 17.78 6.50 -5.73
CA CYS A 237 16.87 6.72 -4.61
C CYS A 237 17.31 6.09 -3.29
N ARG A 238 18.23 5.11 -3.31
CA ARG A 238 18.79 4.48 -2.10
C ARG A 238 19.81 5.35 -1.35
N LYS A 239 20.27 6.46 -1.93
CA LYS A 239 21.27 7.35 -1.32
C LYS A 239 20.65 8.13 -0.17
#